data_AF-A0A918NFQ4-F1
#
_entry.id   AF-A0A918NFQ4-F1
#
_cell.length_a   1.000
_cell.length_b   1.000
_cell.length_c   1.000
_cell.angle_alpha   90.00
_cell.angle_beta   90.00
_cell.angle_gamma   90.00
#
_symmetry.space_group_name_H-M   'P 1'
#
loop_
_entity.id
_entity.type
_entity.pdbx_description
1 polymer ?
#
loop_
_entity_poly.entity_id
_entity_poly.type
_entity_poly.pdbx_seq_one_letter_code
_entity_poly.pdbx_strand_id
1 'polypeptide(L)'
;MSQQVAPTHSLTAVTPILSSQTQRYLGYLAAATTVLIWSCYFLSLRQGALSPLGTFDLTLFRFGVPGLILLPLFIKRWHTLRRVNPVWLLGMAVGAGLPFFLLSAVGMRWAPVAHGSTLIPGTAPVFVTAMAVLVFAQPLSGWRRFGLVAVVAGVVCLLWTGLSGASQGLGQGQGLFLVCSFLWAVFTLSVRQSGLSPLEAASVVTVPSTVLLTLYAVAAQPALTLAAVPTGEWVVQLLVQGLAVGLGAGFLYGFAIRQLGAEITSAIGSLTPVCATVLAWVFLRESIELSTALGLSLVTLGVICASGLIHPEKK
;
A
#
# COMPACT_ATOMS: atom_id res chain seq x y z
N MET A 1 -22.17 -49.92 1.79
CA MET A 1 -21.97 -48.60 1.17
C MET A 1 -21.43 -47.65 2.23
N SER A 2 -20.11 -47.58 2.37
CA SER A 2 -19.42 -46.71 3.34
C SER A 2 -19.40 -45.28 2.79
N GLN A 3 -20.21 -44.40 3.34
CA GLN A 3 -20.19 -42.97 3.03
C GLN A 3 -18.87 -42.37 3.53
N GLN A 4 -18.03 -41.93 2.58
CA GLN A 4 -16.90 -41.04 2.86
C GLN A 4 -17.46 -39.69 3.32
N VAL A 5 -17.32 -39.42 4.62
CA VAL A 5 -17.54 -38.09 5.18
C VAL A 5 -16.40 -37.19 4.68
N ALA A 6 -16.75 -36.19 3.86
CA ALA A 6 -15.80 -35.19 3.39
C ALA A 6 -15.19 -34.44 4.60
N PRO A 7 -13.88 -34.16 4.62
CA PRO A 7 -13.25 -33.48 5.75
C PRO A 7 -13.80 -32.05 5.85
N THR A 8 -14.37 -31.72 7.01
CA THR A 8 -14.76 -30.36 7.38
C THR A 8 -13.50 -29.52 7.54
N HIS A 9 -13.10 -28.79 6.48
CA HIS A 9 -12.06 -27.79 6.59
C HIS A 9 -12.55 -26.68 7.53
N SER A 10 -12.08 -26.71 8.78
CA SER A 10 -12.31 -25.62 9.73
C SER A 10 -11.80 -24.30 9.12
N LEU A 11 -12.67 -23.29 9.04
CA LEU A 11 -12.33 -21.94 8.56
C LEU A 11 -11.23 -21.26 9.39
N THR A 12 -10.89 -21.82 10.56
CA THR A 12 -9.86 -21.31 11.48
C THR A 12 -8.55 -22.10 11.43
N ALA A 13 -8.49 -23.25 10.75
CA ALA A 13 -7.28 -24.05 10.65
C ALA A 13 -6.27 -23.41 9.69
N VAL A 14 -5.20 -22.83 10.25
CA VAL A 14 -4.06 -22.36 9.45
C VAL A 14 -3.29 -23.57 8.97
N THR A 15 -3.32 -23.83 7.66
CA THR A 15 -2.54 -24.91 7.07
C THR A 15 -1.05 -24.59 7.22
N PRO A 16 -0.22 -25.50 7.74
CA PRO A 16 1.21 -25.26 7.87
C PRO A 16 1.82 -25.04 6.49
N ILE A 17 2.57 -23.95 6.33
CA ILE A 17 3.27 -23.65 5.08
C ILE A 17 4.46 -24.61 4.98
N LEU A 18 4.33 -25.60 4.11
CA LEU A 18 5.39 -26.55 3.80
C LEU A 18 6.31 -25.92 2.73
N SER A 19 7.14 -24.96 3.13
CA SER A 19 8.15 -24.36 2.26
C SER A 19 9.55 -24.93 2.55
N SER A 20 10.27 -25.31 1.50
CA SER A 20 11.68 -25.72 1.61
C SER A 20 12.56 -24.55 2.06
N GLN A 21 13.76 -24.84 2.57
CA GLN A 21 14.70 -23.81 3.01
C GLN A 21 14.99 -22.77 1.90
N THR A 22 15.20 -23.24 0.67
CA THR A 22 15.38 -22.39 -0.51
C THR A 22 14.17 -21.52 -0.79
N GLN A 23 12.96 -22.09 -0.69
CA GLN A 23 11.71 -21.34 -0.88
C GLN A 23 11.51 -20.26 0.17
N ARG A 24 11.90 -20.52 1.42
CA ARG A 24 11.88 -19.52 2.49
C ARG A 24 12.89 -18.39 2.24
N TYR A 25 14.11 -18.72 1.83
CA TYR A 25 15.11 -17.71 1.44
C TYR A 25 14.60 -16.80 0.32
N LEU A 26 14.02 -17.38 -0.73
CA LEU A 26 13.38 -16.62 -1.81
C LEU A 26 12.22 -15.77 -1.30
N GLY A 27 11.45 -16.27 -0.32
CA GLY A 27 10.40 -15.50 0.35
C GLY A 27 10.94 -14.25 1.05
N TYR A 28 12.04 -14.38 1.78
CA TYR A 28 12.70 -13.23 2.44
C TYR A 28 13.25 -12.23 1.43
N LEU A 29 13.88 -12.72 0.35
CA LEU A 29 14.36 -11.86 -0.73
C LEU A 29 13.20 -11.09 -1.40
N ALA A 30 12.08 -11.76 -1.66
CA ALA A 30 10.89 -11.12 -2.23
C ALA A 30 10.28 -10.09 -1.28
N ALA A 31 10.19 -10.37 0.02
CA ALA A 31 9.71 -9.42 1.02
C ALA A 31 10.62 -8.18 1.10
N ALA A 32 11.94 -8.38 1.17
CA ALA A 32 12.92 -7.30 1.20
C ALA A 32 12.87 -6.44 -0.07
N THR A 33 12.78 -7.08 -1.24
CA THR A 33 12.63 -6.38 -2.52
C THR A 33 11.33 -5.57 -2.58
N THR A 34 10.24 -6.11 -2.01
CA THR A 34 8.96 -5.38 -1.93
C THR A 34 9.09 -4.12 -1.08
N VAL A 35 9.74 -4.22 0.09
CA VAL A 35 10.00 -3.07 0.97
C VAL A 35 10.79 -2.00 0.23
N LEU A 36 11.84 -2.38 -0.51
CA LEU A 36 12.60 -1.44 -1.33
C LEU A 36 11.76 -0.78 -2.42
N ILE A 37 10.92 -1.55 -3.13
CA ILE A 37 10.03 -0.99 -4.15
C ILE A 37 9.04 0.01 -3.53
N TRP A 38 8.43 -0.31 -2.39
CA TRP A 38 7.52 0.61 -1.70
C TRP A 38 8.25 1.83 -1.13
N SER A 39 9.48 1.69 -0.65
CA SER A 39 10.27 2.84 -0.23
C SER A 39 10.62 3.75 -1.42
N CYS A 40 11.06 3.17 -2.54
CA CYS A 40 11.29 3.88 -3.79
C CYS A 40 10.01 4.53 -4.34
N TYR A 41 8.83 3.93 -4.15
CA TYR A 41 7.55 4.54 -4.49
C TYR A 41 7.35 5.88 -3.80
N PHE A 42 7.57 5.95 -2.47
CA PHE A 42 7.38 7.21 -1.75
C PHE A 42 8.40 8.27 -2.20
N LEU A 43 9.65 7.89 -2.47
CA LEU A 43 10.64 8.80 -3.04
C LEU A 43 10.22 9.32 -4.41
N SER A 44 9.86 8.41 -5.32
CA SER A 44 9.39 8.72 -6.68
C SER A 44 8.14 9.60 -6.65
N LEU A 45 7.21 9.34 -5.73
CA LEU A 45 6.01 10.15 -5.53
C LEU A 45 6.35 11.56 -5.04
N ARG A 46 7.30 11.72 -4.11
CA ARG A 46 7.77 13.03 -3.63
C ARG A 46 8.49 13.80 -4.72
N GLN A 47 9.41 13.15 -5.42
CA GLN A 47 10.09 13.75 -6.57
C GLN A 47 9.09 14.16 -7.64
N GLY A 48 8.16 13.29 -8.00
CA GLY A 48 7.13 13.58 -8.99
C GLY A 48 6.26 14.77 -8.56
N ALA A 49 5.82 14.81 -7.30
CA ALA A 49 5.00 15.89 -6.76
C ALA A 49 5.69 17.26 -6.74
N LEU A 50 7.03 17.28 -6.66
CA LEU A 50 7.85 18.50 -6.64
C LEU A 50 8.47 18.83 -8.01
N SER A 51 8.43 17.91 -8.97
CA SER A 51 8.99 18.10 -10.31
C SER A 51 8.05 18.89 -11.23
N PRO A 52 8.55 19.40 -12.37
CA PRO A 52 7.72 19.94 -13.43
C PRO A 52 6.81 18.90 -14.11
N LEU A 53 6.96 17.59 -13.82
CA LEU A 53 6.05 16.58 -14.34
C LEU A 53 4.64 16.82 -13.82
N GLY A 54 3.73 17.02 -14.76
CA GLY A 54 2.31 17.15 -14.53
C GLY A 54 1.74 15.92 -13.86
N THR A 55 0.75 16.14 -13.00
CA THR A 55 0.04 15.08 -12.29
C THR A 55 -0.55 14.05 -13.27
N PHE A 56 -0.96 14.47 -14.46
CA PHE A 56 -1.49 13.59 -15.51
C PHE A 56 -0.43 12.60 -16.04
N ASP A 57 0.82 13.05 -16.22
CA ASP A 57 1.90 12.17 -16.70
C ASP A 57 2.22 11.09 -15.66
N LEU A 58 2.30 11.49 -14.39
CA LEU A 58 2.56 10.56 -13.28
C LEU A 58 1.43 9.55 -13.07
N THR A 59 0.16 9.98 -13.18
CA THR A 59 -0.98 9.05 -13.10
C THR A 59 -1.01 8.10 -14.29
N LEU A 60 -0.65 8.57 -15.49
CA LEU A 60 -0.56 7.73 -16.68
C LEU A 60 0.53 6.66 -16.52
N PHE A 61 1.69 7.02 -15.95
CA PHE A 61 2.72 6.02 -15.64
C PHE A 61 2.24 5.01 -14.61
N ARG A 62 1.61 5.49 -13.53
CA ARG A 62 1.14 4.65 -12.41
C ARG A 62 0.06 3.64 -12.82
N PHE A 63 -0.88 4.05 -13.67
CA PHE A 63 -2.06 3.23 -14.00
C PHE A 63 -2.11 2.80 -15.45
N GLY A 64 -1.73 3.67 -16.39
CA GLY A 64 -1.80 3.39 -17.83
C GLY A 64 -0.92 2.21 -18.24
N VAL A 65 0.37 2.24 -17.86
CA VAL A 65 1.31 1.14 -18.18
C VAL A 65 0.84 -0.21 -17.62
N PRO A 66 0.61 -0.38 -16.29
CA PRO A 66 0.14 -1.66 -15.77
C PRO A 66 -1.29 -2.00 -16.23
N GLY A 67 -2.15 -1.01 -16.46
CA GLY A 67 -3.50 -1.21 -16.96
C GLY A 67 -3.51 -1.79 -18.37
N LEU A 68 -2.67 -1.28 -19.27
CA LEU A 68 -2.51 -1.85 -20.62
C LEU A 68 -1.94 -3.28 -20.57
N ILE A 69 -0.96 -3.53 -19.69
CA ILE A 69 -0.37 -4.87 -19.50
C ILE A 69 -1.41 -5.86 -18.94
N LEU A 70 -2.26 -5.43 -18.01
CA LEU A 70 -3.27 -6.26 -17.37
C LEU A 70 -4.62 -6.29 -18.10
N LEU A 71 -4.80 -5.50 -19.15
CA LEU A 71 -6.04 -5.45 -19.94
C LEU A 71 -6.44 -6.83 -20.51
N PRO A 72 -5.53 -7.64 -21.10
CA PRO A 72 -5.89 -8.97 -21.59
C PRO A 72 -6.38 -9.90 -20.46
N LEU A 73 -5.78 -9.80 -19.27
CA LEU A 73 -6.20 -10.55 -18.10
C LEU A 73 -7.59 -10.12 -17.64
N PHE A 74 -7.84 -8.80 -17.57
CA PHE A 74 -9.12 -8.23 -17.18
C PHE A 74 -10.25 -8.69 -18.10
N ILE A 75 -10.03 -8.64 -19.42
CA ILE A 75 -11.00 -9.11 -20.43
C ILE A 75 -11.24 -10.62 -20.28
N LYS A 76 -10.16 -11.41 -20.19
CA LYS A 76 -10.26 -12.88 -20.04
C LYS A 76 -10.99 -13.29 -18.75
N ARG A 77 -10.84 -12.54 -17.67
CA ARG A 77 -11.45 -12.80 -16.36
C ARG A 77 -12.75 -12.03 -16.13
N TRP A 78 -13.28 -11.32 -17.13
CA TRP A 78 -14.46 -10.45 -16.98
C TRP A 78 -15.66 -11.15 -16.33
N HIS A 79 -15.95 -12.40 -16.71
CA HIS A 79 -17.06 -13.17 -16.10
C HIS A 79 -16.85 -13.45 -14.61
N THR A 80 -15.61 -13.66 -14.17
CA THR A 80 -15.28 -13.80 -12.74
C THR A 80 -15.43 -12.46 -12.03
N LEU A 81 -14.86 -11.40 -12.59
CA LEU A 81 -14.91 -10.06 -12.00
C LEU A 81 -16.35 -9.56 -11.84
N ARG A 82 -17.22 -9.76 -12.83
CA ARG A 82 -18.64 -9.32 -12.79
C ARG A 82 -19.48 -10.08 -11.75
N ARG A 83 -19.00 -11.20 -11.21
CA ARG A 83 -19.67 -11.94 -10.12
C ARG A 83 -19.30 -11.40 -8.74
N VAL A 84 -18.21 -10.64 -8.62
CA VAL A 84 -17.83 -9.99 -7.37
C VAL A 84 -18.81 -8.86 -7.09
N ASN A 85 -19.20 -8.71 -5.82
CA ASN A 85 -20.07 -7.61 -5.41
C ASN A 85 -19.46 -6.25 -5.82
N PRO A 86 -20.22 -5.37 -6.50
CA PRO A 86 -19.70 -4.11 -7.01
C PRO A 86 -19.13 -3.19 -5.93
N VAL A 87 -19.60 -3.30 -4.68
CA VAL A 87 -19.04 -2.54 -3.54
C VAL A 87 -17.56 -2.86 -3.33
N TRP A 88 -17.16 -4.12 -3.46
CA TRP A 88 -15.75 -4.51 -3.31
C TRP A 88 -14.92 -4.09 -4.52
N LEU A 89 -15.47 -4.17 -5.74
CA LEU A 89 -14.78 -3.67 -6.92
C LEU A 89 -14.55 -2.15 -6.83
N LEU A 90 -15.57 -1.40 -6.40
CA LEU A 90 -15.46 0.03 -6.15
C LEU A 90 -14.47 0.34 -5.04
N GLY A 91 -14.51 -0.42 -3.94
CA GLY A 91 -13.57 -0.29 -2.83
C GLY A 91 -12.12 -0.51 -3.26
N MET A 92 -11.87 -1.41 -4.22
CA MET A 92 -10.53 -1.54 -4.82
C MET A 92 -10.15 -0.33 -5.67
N ALA A 93 -11.03 0.07 -6.59
CA ALA A 93 -10.78 1.15 -7.53
C ALA A 93 -10.57 2.50 -6.83
N VAL A 94 -11.30 2.78 -5.75
CA VAL A 94 -11.12 4.00 -4.94
C VAL A 94 -9.96 3.86 -3.97
N GLY A 95 -9.83 2.68 -3.33
CA GLY A 95 -8.90 2.46 -2.22
C GLY A 95 -7.42 2.41 -2.60
N ALA A 96 -7.11 2.00 -3.83
CA ALA A 96 -5.74 1.96 -4.36
C ALA A 96 -5.61 2.52 -5.79
N GLY A 97 -6.69 3.01 -6.40
CA GLY A 97 -6.69 3.60 -7.74
C GLY A 97 -6.50 5.12 -7.73
N LEU A 98 -7.12 5.81 -8.69
CA LEU A 98 -6.91 7.24 -8.93
C LEU A 98 -7.12 8.11 -7.67
N PRO A 99 -8.20 7.96 -6.87
CA PRO A 99 -8.42 8.82 -5.71
C PRO A 99 -7.29 8.72 -4.69
N PHE A 100 -6.89 7.49 -4.32
CA PHE A 100 -5.77 7.24 -3.43
C PHE A 100 -4.48 7.89 -3.96
N PHE A 101 -4.14 7.63 -5.22
CA PHE A 101 -2.88 8.13 -5.78
C PHE A 101 -2.85 9.65 -5.86
N LEU A 102 -3.93 10.29 -6.34
CA LEU A 102 -4.02 11.75 -6.46
C LEU A 102 -3.93 12.42 -5.09
N LEU A 103 -4.66 11.93 -4.09
CA LEU A 103 -4.57 12.45 -2.72
C LEU A 103 -3.17 12.27 -2.14
N SER A 104 -2.54 11.12 -2.40
CA SER A 104 -1.17 10.86 -1.94
C SER A 104 -0.17 11.81 -2.61
N ALA A 105 -0.30 12.07 -3.91
CA ALA A 105 0.55 13.00 -4.65
C ALA A 105 0.39 14.44 -4.17
N VAL A 106 -0.84 14.89 -3.90
CA VAL A 106 -1.10 16.22 -3.31
C VAL A 106 -0.52 16.30 -1.90
N GLY A 107 -0.72 15.27 -1.06
CA GLY A 107 -0.13 15.23 0.28
C GLY A 107 1.39 15.32 0.25
N MET A 108 2.00 14.68 -0.75
CA MET A 108 3.43 14.69 -1.01
C MET A 108 3.96 16.02 -1.53
N ARG A 109 3.12 17.03 -1.79
CA ARG A 109 3.59 18.42 -1.99
C ARG A 109 3.88 19.11 -0.65
N TRP A 110 3.09 18.79 0.36
CA TRP A 110 3.06 19.51 1.63
C TRP A 110 3.86 18.85 2.75
N ALA A 111 4.04 17.53 2.70
CA ALA A 111 4.67 16.78 3.76
C ALA A 111 5.85 15.93 3.24
N PRO A 112 6.94 15.79 4.04
CA PRO A 112 8.08 14.93 3.70
C PRO A 112 7.72 13.46 3.52
N VAL A 113 8.61 12.72 2.84
CA VAL A 113 8.47 11.26 2.61
C VAL A 113 8.23 10.53 3.92
N ALA A 114 8.97 10.87 4.98
CA ALA A 114 8.85 10.21 6.27
C ALA A 114 7.43 10.23 6.83
N HIS A 115 6.66 11.30 6.62
CA HIS A 115 5.26 11.36 7.03
C HIS A 115 4.37 10.48 6.15
N GLY A 116 4.53 10.55 4.82
CA GLY A 116 3.72 9.77 3.88
C GLY A 116 3.97 8.26 4.01
N SER A 117 5.23 7.87 4.04
CA SER A 117 5.64 6.47 4.19
C SER A 117 5.29 5.89 5.53
N THR A 118 5.12 6.70 6.58
CA THR A 118 4.74 6.21 7.92
C THR A 118 3.22 6.23 8.12
N LEU A 119 2.56 7.35 7.82
CA LEU A 119 1.14 7.51 8.09
C LEU A 119 0.29 6.60 7.19
N ILE A 120 0.63 6.43 5.91
CA ILE A 120 -0.18 5.60 5.00
C ILE A 120 -0.15 4.12 5.41
N PRO A 121 0.98 3.40 5.34
CA PRO A 121 0.98 1.97 5.69
C PRO A 121 0.92 1.73 7.21
N GLY A 122 1.46 2.64 8.02
CA GLY A 122 1.55 2.45 9.47
C GLY A 122 0.22 2.57 10.19
N THR A 123 -0.72 3.38 9.69
CA THR A 123 -2.06 3.50 10.28
C THR A 123 -3.10 2.59 9.64
N ALA A 124 -2.79 1.96 8.51
CA ALA A 124 -3.69 1.05 7.83
C ALA A 124 -4.17 -0.09 8.76
N PRO A 125 -3.33 -0.72 9.61
CA PRO A 125 -3.79 -1.74 10.57
C PRO A 125 -4.80 -1.22 11.59
N VAL A 126 -4.75 0.07 11.95
CA VAL A 126 -5.72 0.71 12.85
C VAL A 126 -7.06 0.81 12.15
N PHE A 127 -7.11 1.34 10.92
CA PHE A 127 -8.35 1.44 10.15
C PHE A 127 -8.93 0.06 9.78
N VAL A 128 -8.09 -0.88 9.33
CA VAL A 128 -8.51 -2.26 9.04
C VAL A 128 -9.08 -2.92 10.29
N THR A 129 -8.41 -2.77 11.44
CA THR A 129 -8.91 -3.32 12.70
C THR A 129 -10.22 -2.65 13.12
N ALA A 130 -10.32 -1.33 13.06
CA ALA A 130 -11.53 -0.59 13.42
C ALA A 130 -12.72 -1.04 12.55
N MET A 131 -12.54 -1.07 11.23
CA MET A 131 -13.56 -1.57 10.32
C MET A 131 -13.90 -3.04 10.59
N ALA A 132 -12.91 -3.89 10.86
CA ALA A 132 -13.16 -5.30 11.11
C ALA A 132 -13.88 -5.57 12.45
N VAL A 133 -13.57 -4.82 13.50
CA VAL A 133 -14.26 -4.93 14.80
C VAL A 133 -15.68 -4.39 14.68
N LEU A 134 -15.87 -3.24 14.03
CA LEU A 134 -17.19 -2.64 13.84
C LEU A 134 -18.10 -3.49 12.94
N VAL A 135 -17.54 -4.15 11.92
CA VAL A 135 -18.33 -4.93 10.95
C VAL A 135 -18.46 -6.41 11.35
N PHE A 136 -17.43 -7.02 11.96
CA PHE A 136 -17.37 -8.47 12.22
C PHE A 136 -17.29 -8.84 13.70
N ALA A 137 -17.35 -7.88 14.63
CA ALA A 137 -17.32 -8.09 16.08
C ALA A 137 -16.18 -9.02 16.58
N GLN A 138 -15.01 -8.97 15.92
CA GLN A 138 -13.91 -9.87 16.23
C GLN A 138 -13.18 -9.46 17.52
N PRO A 139 -12.91 -10.40 18.46
CA PRO A 139 -12.13 -10.09 19.66
C PRO A 139 -10.67 -9.79 19.29
N LEU A 140 -10.07 -8.83 20.00
CA LEU A 140 -8.66 -8.46 19.83
C LEU A 140 -7.80 -9.04 20.94
N SER A 141 -6.70 -9.71 20.58
CA SER A 141 -5.69 -10.14 21.54
C SER A 141 -5.10 -8.94 22.30
N GLY A 142 -4.61 -9.18 23.52
CA GLY A 142 -3.96 -8.13 24.34
C GLY A 142 -2.76 -7.50 23.63
N TRP A 143 -1.94 -8.31 22.97
CA TRP A 143 -0.76 -7.87 22.23
C TRP A 143 -1.09 -7.02 21.02
N ARG A 144 -2.11 -7.42 20.25
CA ARG A 144 -2.58 -6.61 19.12
C ARG A 144 -3.12 -5.26 19.58
N ARG A 145 -3.83 -5.20 20.71
CA ARG A 145 -4.26 -3.93 21.31
C ARG A 145 -3.08 -3.04 21.69
N PHE A 146 -2.05 -3.59 22.34
CA PHE A 146 -0.85 -2.85 22.70
C PHE A 146 -0.14 -2.28 21.47
N GLY A 147 0.06 -3.10 20.42
CA GLY A 147 0.65 -2.63 19.16
C GLY A 147 -0.14 -1.51 18.50
N LEU A 148 -1.48 -1.60 18.48
CA LEU A 148 -2.33 -0.54 17.94
C LEU A 148 -2.28 0.75 18.75
N VAL A 149 -2.20 0.67 20.08
CA VAL A 149 -2.00 1.85 20.95
C VAL A 149 -0.65 2.52 20.65
N ALA A 150 0.41 1.73 20.47
CA ALA A 150 1.72 2.27 20.08
C ALA A 150 1.68 2.96 18.71
N VAL A 151 0.97 2.39 17.73
CA VAL A 151 0.74 3.04 16.43
C VAL A 151 0.03 4.37 16.61
N VAL A 152 -1.07 4.42 17.37
CA VAL A 152 -1.83 5.67 17.61
C VAL A 152 -0.96 6.72 18.31
N ALA A 153 -0.16 6.33 19.30
CA ALA A 153 0.78 7.24 19.97
C ALA A 153 1.82 7.81 18.98
N GLY A 154 2.37 6.96 18.11
CA GLY A 154 3.30 7.39 17.07
C GLY A 154 2.67 8.33 16.03
N VAL A 155 1.40 8.11 15.66
CA VAL A 155 0.63 9.02 14.82
C VAL A 155 0.47 10.38 15.48
N VAL A 156 0.06 10.42 16.74
CA VAL A 156 -0.09 11.69 17.48
C VAL A 156 1.24 12.45 17.52
N CYS A 157 2.35 11.74 17.73
CA CYS A 157 3.70 12.34 17.69
C CYS A 157 4.03 12.97 16.32
N LEU A 158 3.68 12.29 15.22
CA LEU A 158 3.86 12.82 13.86
C LEU A 158 2.95 14.02 13.57
N LEU A 159 1.69 13.97 14.00
CA LEU A 159 0.72 15.03 13.75
C LEU A 159 1.00 16.30 14.56
N TRP A 160 1.68 16.18 15.70
CA TRP A 160 1.94 17.30 16.60
C TRP A 160 2.64 18.47 15.90
N THR A 161 3.65 18.21 15.07
CA THR A 161 4.37 19.27 14.34
C THR A 161 3.55 19.92 13.24
N GLY A 162 2.61 19.20 12.63
CA GLY A 162 1.68 19.75 11.64
C GLY A 162 0.57 20.58 12.29
N LEU A 163 0.10 20.17 13.46
CA LEU A 163 -0.95 20.84 14.23
C LEU A 163 -0.46 22.07 14.98
N SER A 164 0.81 22.10 15.39
CA SER A 164 1.42 23.25 16.06
C SER A 164 1.64 24.45 15.11
N GLY A 165 1.44 24.26 13.80
CA GLY A 165 1.62 25.30 12.79
C GLY A 165 3.09 25.62 12.49
N ALA A 166 4.03 24.78 12.94
CA ALA A 166 5.47 25.00 12.77
C ALA A 166 5.90 25.02 11.29
N SER A 167 5.13 24.39 10.39
CA SER A 167 5.36 24.43 8.94
C SER A 167 4.04 24.56 8.19
N GLN A 168 3.99 25.52 7.26
CA GLN A 168 2.79 25.77 6.46
C GLN A 168 2.48 24.55 5.58
N GLY A 169 1.25 24.07 5.65
CA GLY A 169 0.75 22.95 4.84
C GLY A 169 1.09 21.56 5.36
N LEU A 170 2.03 21.37 6.29
CA LEU A 170 2.39 20.03 6.80
C LEU A 170 1.17 19.26 7.34
N GLY A 171 0.34 19.93 8.17
CA GLY A 171 -0.90 19.33 8.67
C GLY A 171 -1.88 18.91 7.57
N GLN A 172 -1.92 19.64 6.44
CA GLN A 172 -2.74 19.28 5.28
C GLN A 172 -2.21 18.00 4.63
N GLY A 173 -0.88 17.91 4.42
CA GLY A 173 -0.25 16.70 3.87
C GLY A 173 -0.46 15.48 4.77
N GLN A 174 -0.31 15.65 6.08
CA GLN A 174 -0.55 14.59 7.07
C GLN A 174 -2.01 14.12 7.08
N GLY A 175 -2.98 15.06 7.03
CA GLY A 175 -4.40 14.73 6.92
C GLY A 175 -4.71 13.94 5.66
N LEU A 176 -4.15 14.34 4.51
CA LEU A 176 -4.30 13.61 3.25
C LEU A 176 -3.72 12.19 3.34
N PHE A 177 -2.59 11.99 4.01
CA PHE A 177 -2.01 10.67 4.21
C PHE A 177 -2.88 9.76 5.11
N LEU A 178 -3.55 10.32 6.12
CA LEU A 178 -4.53 9.56 6.91
C LEU A 178 -5.75 9.14 6.08
N VAL A 179 -6.25 10.02 5.21
CA VAL A 179 -7.31 9.67 4.25
C VAL A 179 -6.83 8.56 3.31
N CYS A 180 -5.60 8.65 2.80
CA CYS A 180 -5.02 7.61 1.96
C CYS A 180 -4.90 6.27 2.70
N SER A 181 -4.52 6.29 3.98
CA SER A 181 -4.48 5.08 4.82
C SER A 181 -5.86 4.43 4.99
N PHE A 182 -6.89 5.25 5.21
CA PHE A 182 -8.27 4.77 5.26
C PHE A 182 -8.70 4.13 3.92
N LEU A 183 -8.40 4.80 2.80
CA LEU A 183 -8.65 4.25 1.46
C LEU A 183 -7.91 2.92 1.24
N TRP A 184 -6.67 2.83 1.69
CA TRP A 184 -5.90 1.59 1.63
C TRP A 184 -6.51 0.46 2.46
N ALA A 185 -7.08 0.78 3.63
CA ALA A 185 -7.83 -0.18 4.45
C ALA A 185 -9.08 -0.69 3.73
N VAL A 186 -9.83 0.21 3.07
CA VAL A 186 -10.97 -0.16 2.21
C VAL A 186 -10.55 -1.08 1.07
N PHE A 187 -9.44 -0.78 0.39
CA PHE A 187 -8.85 -1.65 -0.63
C PHE A 187 -8.52 -3.04 -0.06
N THR A 188 -7.81 -3.08 1.06
CA THR A 188 -7.35 -4.34 1.70
C THR A 188 -8.53 -5.24 2.07
N LEU A 189 -9.59 -4.67 2.65
CA LEU A 189 -10.81 -5.41 2.98
C LEU A 189 -11.56 -5.86 1.73
N SER A 190 -11.63 -5.00 0.71
CA SER A 190 -12.29 -5.33 -0.56
C SER A 190 -11.61 -6.49 -1.27
N VAL A 191 -10.27 -6.49 -1.34
CA VAL A 191 -9.49 -7.61 -1.89
C VAL A 191 -9.80 -8.88 -1.11
N ARG A 192 -9.74 -8.83 0.22
CA ARG A 192 -10.03 -9.99 1.08
C ARG A 192 -11.43 -10.57 0.84
N GLN A 193 -12.45 -9.72 0.75
CA GLN A 193 -13.84 -10.17 0.58
C GLN A 193 -14.18 -10.59 -0.85
N SER A 194 -13.44 -10.09 -1.84
CA SER A 194 -13.67 -10.45 -3.25
C SER A 194 -13.22 -11.87 -3.61
N GLY A 195 -12.23 -12.42 -2.89
CA GLY A 195 -11.58 -13.69 -3.26
C GLY A 195 -10.74 -13.63 -4.53
N LEU A 196 -10.51 -12.44 -5.11
CA LEU A 196 -9.71 -12.28 -6.32
C LEU A 196 -8.24 -12.56 -6.07
N SER A 197 -7.56 -13.10 -7.09
CA SER A 197 -6.11 -13.23 -7.07
C SER A 197 -5.44 -11.84 -7.10
N PRO A 198 -4.16 -11.71 -6.68
CA PRO A 198 -3.47 -10.42 -6.65
C PRO A 198 -3.44 -9.69 -8.01
N LEU A 199 -3.27 -10.43 -9.12
CA LEU A 199 -3.25 -9.84 -10.47
C LEU A 199 -4.66 -9.43 -10.94
N GLU A 200 -5.70 -10.18 -10.55
CA GLU A 200 -7.09 -9.78 -10.82
C GLU A 200 -7.44 -8.50 -10.05
N ALA A 201 -7.09 -8.42 -8.76
CA ALA A 201 -7.26 -7.19 -7.97
C ALA A 201 -6.48 -6.00 -8.56
N ALA A 202 -5.22 -6.20 -8.96
CA ALA A 202 -4.43 -5.18 -9.63
C ALA A 202 -5.07 -4.72 -10.95
N SER A 203 -5.67 -5.64 -11.72
CA SER A 203 -6.37 -5.31 -12.96
C SER A 203 -7.64 -4.48 -12.70
N VAL A 204 -8.38 -4.77 -11.61
CA VAL A 204 -9.55 -4.00 -11.18
C VAL A 204 -9.17 -2.57 -10.75
N VAL A 205 -7.95 -2.38 -10.23
CA VAL A 205 -7.45 -1.04 -9.89
C VAL A 205 -6.97 -0.29 -11.14
N THR A 206 -6.16 -0.94 -11.97
CA THR A 206 -5.40 -0.27 -13.04
C THR A 206 -6.18 -0.09 -14.34
N VAL A 207 -7.00 -1.07 -14.75
CA VAL A 207 -7.74 -0.99 -16.03
C VAL A 207 -8.83 0.08 -15.99
N PRO A 208 -9.74 0.14 -14.98
CA PRO A 208 -10.71 1.22 -14.89
C PRO A 208 -10.05 2.59 -14.73
N SER A 209 -8.96 2.68 -13.97
CA SER A 209 -8.18 3.92 -13.84
C SER A 209 -7.61 4.36 -15.19
N THR A 210 -7.10 3.43 -16.00
CA THR A 210 -6.60 3.72 -17.35
C THR A 210 -7.73 4.21 -18.26
N VAL A 211 -8.89 3.56 -18.23
CA VAL A 211 -10.05 4.00 -19.02
C VAL A 211 -10.47 5.42 -18.63
N LEU A 212 -10.58 5.71 -17.33
CA LEU A 212 -10.91 7.06 -16.85
C LEU A 212 -9.87 8.10 -17.26
N LEU A 213 -8.58 7.77 -17.20
CA LEU A 213 -7.51 8.64 -17.67
C LEU A 213 -7.59 8.90 -19.19
N THR A 214 -7.88 7.87 -19.99
CA THR A 214 -8.07 8.02 -21.45
C THR A 214 -9.28 8.90 -21.76
N LEU A 215 -10.41 8.70 -21.06
CA LEU A 215 -11.60 9.54 -21.22
C LEU A 215 -11.31 11.00 -20.85
N TYR A 216 -10.59 11.23 -19.75
CA TYR A 216 -10.13 12.56 -19.36
C TYR A 216 -9.18 13.17 -20.39
N ALA A 217 -8.26 12.38 -20.96
CA ALA A 217 -7.32 12.83 -21.99
C ALA A 217 -8.04 13.31 -23.25
N VAL A 218 -9.08 12.60 -23.68
CA VAL A 218 -9.90 12.97 -24.83
C VAL A 218 -10.74 14.22 -24.54
N ALA A 219 -11.35 14.30 -23.35
CA ALA A 219 -12.27 15.38 -23.00
C ALA A 219 -11.58 16.71 -22.65
N ALA A 220 -10.48 16.65 -21.91
CA ALA A 220 -9.82 17.83 -21.34
C ALA A 220 -8.48 18.17 -22.02
N GLN A 221 -7.94 17.27 -22.85
CA GLN A 221 -6.67 17.44 -23.58
C GLN A 221 -5.55 18.02 -22.69
N PRO A 222 -5.26 17.40 -21.53
CA PRO A 222 -4.20 17.89 -20.64
C PRO A 222 -2.86 17.91 -21.39
N ALA A 223 -2.09 18.97 -21.18
CA ALA A 223 -0.75 19.04 -21.77
C ALA A 223 0.16 17.97 -21.15
N LEU A 224 0.85 17.21 -22.01
CA LEU A 224 1.96 16.37 -21.59
C LEU A 224 3.13 17.28 -21.25
N THR A 225 3.79 17.00 -20.13
CA THR A 225 4.93 17.78 -19.63
C THR A 225 6.26 17.02 -19.71
N LEU A 226 6.26 15.85 -20.36
CA LEU A 226 7.44 15.00 -20.52
C LEU A 226 8.62 15.72 -21.17
N ALA A 227 8.36 16.70 -22.05
CA ALA A 227 9.39 17.49 -22.71
C ALA A 227 10.05 18.53 -21.77
N ALA A 228 9.41 18.86 -20.63
CA ALA A 228 9.95 19.79 -19.65
C ALA A 228 11.00 19.16 -18.73
N VAL A 229 11.22 17.85 -18.84
CA VAL A 229 12.07 17.06 -17.93
C VAL A 229 12.98 16.13 -18.74
N PRO A 230 14.25 15.94 -18.37
CA PRO A 230 15.16 15.02 -19.06
C PRO A 230 14.58 13.61 -19.19
N THR A 231 14.84 12.96 -20.33
CA THR A 231 14.30 11.63 -20.65
C THR A 231 14.60 10.60 -19.57
N GLY A 232 15.81 10.62 -19.02
CA GLY A 232 16.20 9.70 -17.95
C GLY A 232 15.32 9.82 -16.69
N GLU A 233 14.93 11.04 -16.32
CA GLU A 233 14.15 11.29 -15.10
C GLU A 233 12.72 10.75 -15.22
N TRP A 234 12.03 11.03 -16.33
CA TRP A 234 10.67 10.52 -16.50
C TRP A 234 10.63 9.02 -16.84
N VAL A 235 11.68 8.46 -17.46
CA VAL A 235 11.80 7.00 -17.65
C VAL A 235 11.94 6.28 -16.31
N VAL A 236 12.73 6.81 -15.37
CA VAL A 236 12.83 6.25 -14.01
C VAL A 236 11.47 6.28 -13.32
N GLN A 237 10.72 7.40 -13.44
CA GLN A 237 9.37 7.50 -12.90
C GLN A 237 8.43 6.45 -13.53
N LEU A 238 8.48 6.25 -14.84
CA LEU A 238 7.69 5.24 -15.54
C LEU A 238 7.99 3.82 -15.05
N LEU A 239 9.28 3.47 -14.93
CA LEU A 239 9.71 2.14 -14.48
C LEU A 239 9.32 1.89 -13.02
N VAL A 240 9.53 2.87 -12.13
CA VAL A 240 9.20 2.75 -10.71
C VAL A 240 7.68 2.71 -10.52
N GLN A 241 6.94 3.72 -10.98
CA GLN A 241 5.50 3.84 -10.75
C GLN A 241 4.69 2.76 -11.47
N GLY A 242 5.03 2.49 -12.73
CA GLY A 242 4.27 1.61 -13.61
C GLY A 242 4.61 0.13 -13.44
N LEU A 243 5.89 -0.22 -13.55
CA LEU A 243 6.29 -1.64 -13.53
C LEU A 243 6.58 -2.14 -12.11
N ALA A 244 7.50 -1.49 -11.40
CA ALA A 244 7.91 -1.96 -10.08
C ALA A 244 6.75 -1.90 -9.08
N VAL A 245 6.11 -0.75 -8.95
CA VAL A 245 5.02 -0.54 -7.98
C VAL A 245 3.67 -1.01 -8.54
N GLY A 246 3.42 -0.83 -9.85
CA GLY A 246 2.15 -1.22 -10.49
C GLY A 246 1.95 -2.72 -10.63
N LEU A 247 3.03 -3.50 -10.78
CA LEU A 247 2.96 -4.95 -11.00
C LEU A 247 3.85 -5.71 -10.02
N GLY A 248 5.14 -5.35 -9.95
CA GLY A 248 6.17 -6.12 -9.27
C GLY A 248 5.93 -6.30 -7.77
N ALA A 249 5.61 -5.20 -7.06
CA ALA A 249 5.43 -5.22 -5.61
C ALA A 249 4.31 -6.17 -5.17
N GLY A 250 3.15 -6.14 -5.85
CA GLY A 250 2.03 -7.02 -5.51
C GLY A 250 2.36 -8.50 -5.72
N PHE A 251 3.09 -8.83 -6.78
CA PHE A 251 3.54 -10.20 -7.06
C PHE A 251 4.54 -10.69 -6.01
N LEU A 252 5.59 -9.91 -5.75
CA LEU A 252 6.65 -10.26 -4.79
C LEU A 252 6.10 -10.38 -3.37
N TYR A 253 5.22 -9.46 -2.96
CA TYR A 253 4.58 -9.51 -1.66
C TYR A 253 3.66 -10.74 -1.52
N GLY A 254 2.84 -11.02 -2.53
CA GLY A 254 1.99 -12.21 -2.56
C GLY A 254 2.80 -13.51 -2.52
N PHE A 255 3.94 -13.56 -3.22
CA PHE A 255 4.88 -14.67 -3.14
C PHE A 255 5.49 -14.79 -1.74
N ALA A 256 5.95 -13.70 -1.13
CA ALA A 256 6.48 -13.71 0.23
C ALA A 256 5.46 -14.23 1.26
N ILE A 257 4.19 -13.79 1.17
CA ILE A 257 3.10 -14.32 2.02
C ILE A 257 2.95 -15.83 1.86
N ARG A 258 3.02 -16.35 0.63
CA ARG A 258 2.90 -17.80 0.38
C ARG A 258 4.03 -18.60 1.01
N GLN A 259 5.25 -18.06 1.02
CA GLN A 259 6.43 -18.79 1.49
C GLN A 259 6.72 -18.61 2.99
N LEU A 260 6.39 -17.44 3.54
CA LEU A 260 6.72 -17.03 4.92
C LEU A 260 5.50 -16.89 5.83
N GLY A 261 4.30 -16.79 5.26
CA GLY A 261 3.09 -16.44 5.99
C GLY A 261 2.88 -14.93 6.10
N ALA A 262 1.64 -14.54 6.40
CA ALA A 262 1.23 -13.13 6.44
C ALA A 262 1.87 -12.36 7.60
N GLU A 263 2.09 -13.00 8.75
CA GLU A 263 2.64 -12.36 9.96
C GLU A 263 4.09 -11.89 9.73
N ILE A 264 4.97 -12.80 9.32
CA ILE A 264 6.39 -12.50 9.01
C ILE A 264 6.45 -11.43 7.91
N THR A 265 5.69 -11.62 6.85
CA THR A 265 5.73 -10.72 5.68
C THR A 265 5.22 -9.32 6.03
N SER A 266 4.17 -9.22 6.86
CA SER A 266 3.63 -7.95 7.35
C SER A 266 4.67 -7.16 8.16
N ALA A 267 5.39 -7.83 9.06
CA ALA A 267 6.39 -7.15 9.86
C ALA A 267 7.62 -6.73 9.05
N ILE A 268 8.06 -7.52 8.07
CA ILE A 268 9.08 -7.06 7.12
C ILE A 268 8.56 -5.84 6.36
N GLY A 269 7.31 -5.89 5.90
CA GLY A 269 6.62 -4.76 5.26
C GLY A 269 6.59 -3.49 6.12
N SER A 270 6.50 -3.63 7.45
CA SER A 270 6.52 -2.50 8.39
C SER A 270 7.84 -1.73 8.42
N LEU A 271 8.91 -2.26 7.83
CA LEU A 271 10.21 -1.56 7.68
C LEU A 271 10.22 -0.55 6.53
N THR A 272 9.20 -0.57 5.65
CA THR A 272 9.05 0.39 4.53
C THR A 272 9.21 1.85 4.94
N PRO A 273 8.57 2.33 6.04
CA PRO A 273 8.71 3.72 6.46
C PRO A 273 10.13 4.07 6.89
N VAL A 274 10.84 3.13 7.53
CA VAL A 274 12.24 3.31 7.95
C VAL A 274 13.14 3.41 6.72
N CYS A 275 13.03 2.46 5.79
CA CYS A 275 13.79 2.48 4.54
C CYS A 275 13.49 3.71 3.70
N ALA A 276 12.22 4.10 3.55
CA ALA A 276 11.81 5.29 2.81
C ALA A 276 12.37 6.57 3.42
N THR A 277 12.34 6.68 4.75
CA THR A 277 12.88 7.85 5.47
C THR A 277 14.39 7.96 5.28
N VAL A 278 15.14 6.86 5.42
CA VAL A 278 16.59 6.85 5.19
C VAL A 278 16.93 7.21 3.75
N LEU A 279 16.22 6.63 2.77
CA LEU A 279 16.43 6.95 1.37
C LEU A 279 16.08 8.41 1.07
N ALA A 280 15.02 8.97 1.65
CA ALA A 280 14.67 10.38 1.47
C ALA A 280 15.69 11.32 2.11
N TRP A 281 16.23 10.96 3.27
CA TRP A 281 17.33 11.72 3.89
C TRP A 281 18.58 11.73 3.00
N VAL A 282 18.96 10.59 2.43
CA VAL A 282 20.16 10.49 1.57
C VAL A 282 19.95 11.16 0.20
N PHE A 283 18.86 10.83 -0.50
CA PHE A 283 18.67 11.22 -1.90
C PHE A 283 17.89 12.52 -2.09
N LEU A 284 16.96 12.85 -1.17
CA LEU A 284 16.14 14.06 -1.24
C LEU A 284 16.61 15.14 -0.25
N ARG A 285 17.60 14.82 0.61
CA ARG A 285 18.12 15.71 1.66
C ARG A 285 17.03 16.20 2.61
N GLU A 286 15.98 15.41 2.83
CA GLU A 286 14.93 15.73 3.80
C GLU A 286 15.48 15.62 5.22
N SER A 287 15.18 16.60 6.07
CA SER A 287 15.59 16.59 7.48
C SER A 287 14.73 15.62 8.30
N ILE A 288 15.37 14.86 9.19
CA ILE A 288 14.67 13.98 10.14
C ILE A 288 14.62 14.70 11.49
N GLU A 289 13.44 15.23 11.83
CA GLU A 289 13.19 15.80 13.14
C GLU A 289 13.02 14.70 14.21
N LEU A 290 13.29 15.05 15.47
CA LEU A 290 13.17 14.11 16.59
C LEU A 290 11.72 13.58 16.74
N SER A 291 10.72 14.44 16.56
CA SER A 291 9.30 14.07 16.53
C SER A 291 9.00 13.02 15.45
N THR A 292 9.55 13.22 14.25
CA THR A 292 9.41 12.29 13.13
C THR A 292 10.10 10.97 13.42
N ALA A 293 11.31 10.98 13.99
CA ALA A 293 12.03 9.76 14.35
C ALA A 293 11.30 8.96 15.45
N LEU A 294 10.79 9.63 16.49
CA LEU A 294 10.02 9.00 17.56
C LEU A 294 8.69 8.43 17.04
N GLY A 295 7.94 9.21 16.26
CA GLY A 295 6.68 8.77 15.67
C GLY A 295 6.86 7.59 14.71
N LEU A 296 7.87 7.66 13.83
CA LEU A 296 8.28 6.56 12.95
C LEU A 296 8.61 5.29 13.73
N SER A 297 9.39 5.41 14.82
CA SER A 297 9.80 4.27 15.64
C SER A 297 8.61 3.63 16.33
N LEU A 298 7.73 4.44 16.94
CA LEU A 298 6.51 3.97 17.60
C LEU A 298 5.56 3.27 16.64
N VAL A 299 5.34 3.84 15.45
CA VAL A 299 4.49 3.23 14.43
C VAL A 299 5.09 1.92 13.94
N THR A 300 6.38 1.90 13.59
CA THR A 300 7.05 0.69 13.07
C THR A 300 7.02 -0.43 14.10
N LEU A 301 7.44 -0.16 15.33
CA LEU A 301 7.43 -1.15 16.42
C LEU A 301 6.01 -1.57 16.78
N GLY A 302 5.05 -0.64 16.78
CA GLY A 302 3.64 -0.93 17.02
C GLY A 302 3.05 -1.89 15.98
N VAL A 303 3.37 -1.71 14.70
CA VAL A 303 2.96 -2.63 13.62
C VAL A 303 3.61 -4.00 13.78
N ILE A 304 4.90 -4.06 14.12
CA ILE A 304 5.60 -5.34 14.40
C ILE A 304 4.91 -6.07 15.56
N CYS A 305 4.61 -5.39 16.66
CA CYS A 305 3.87 -5.95 17.79
C CYS A 305 2.46 -6.42 17.39
N ALA A 306 1.75 -5.65 16.56
CA ALA A 306 0.42 -5.99 16.09
C ALA A 306 0.40 -7.11 15.02
N SER A 307 1.54 -7.42 14.40
CA SER A 307 1.64 -8.41 13.32
C SER A 307 1.51 -9.87 13.77
N GLY A 308 1.59 -10.14 15.07
CA GLY A 308 1.54 -11.51 15.64
C GLY A 308 2.89 -12.22 15.70
N LEU A 309 3.97 -11.63 15.16
CA LEU A 309 5.31 -12.23 15.16
C LEU A 309 5.87 -12.58 16.55
N ILE A 310 5.68 -11.67 17.52
CA ILE A 310 6.27 -11.80 18.86
C ILE A 310 5.49 -12.84 19.69
N HIS A 311 4.17 -12.91 19.47
CA HIS A 311 3.29 -13.87 20.10
C HIS A 311 2.27 -14.34 19.07
N PRO A 312 2.50 -15.52 18.44
CA PRO A 312 1.52 -16.13 17.57
C PRO A 312 0.23 -16.29 18.35
N GLU A 313 -0.87 -15.69 17.88
CA GLU A 313 -2.15 -15.82 18.55
C GLU A 313 -2.49 -17.32 18.64
N LYS A 314 -2.60 -17.86 19.85
CA LYS A 314 -3.25 -19.15 20.06
C LYS A 314 -4.72 -18.93 19.70
N LYS A 315 -5.08 -19.27 18.45
CA LYS A 315 -6.45 -19.26 17.95
C LYS A 315 -7.27 -20.37 18.58
#